data_AF-A0A316HGC3-F1
#
_entry.id   AF-A0A316HGC3-F1
#
_cell.length_a   1.000
_cell.length_b   1.000
_cell.length_c   1.000
_cell.angle_alpha   90.00
_cell.angle_beta   90.00
_cell.angle_gamma   90.00
#
_symmetry.space_group_name_H-M   'P 1'
#
loop_
_entity.id
_entity.type
_entity.pdbx_description
1 polymer ?
#
loop_
_entity_poly.entity_id
_entity_poly.type
_entity_poly.pdbx_seq_one_letter_code
_entity_poly.pdbx_strand_id
1 'polypeptide(L)'
;MSKILLFIAFFCFTYQLQAQTWEIGGSIGGAGYIGDLNPNNPVKISGVSAGIFGKRNFNGYLSARLNFAVGNIAAYDSRSDNAQFRERNLNFKDQLREASIIGEFNFMNYIPDAGPNKYTPYIFAGVGITSYAPRAQDFDGREVGLRQLKTEGQAKPYGNNTLVIPYGVGIKYNFSGKFSIMADMGYRYTFTDYLDDVSGVYADKNSFVNSTARALSDRSGELTGIYTGTAGSQRGDLKPRDTYFFLNFTIAFTFVTSRCYY
;
A
#
# COMPACT_ATOMS: atom_id res chain seq x y z
N MET A 1 -33.33 0.19 10.32
CA MET A 1 -32.32 -0.52 9.51
C MET A 1 -33.05 -1.36 8.48
N SER A 2 -32.81 -1.08 7.20
CA SER A 2 -33.78 -1.36 6.15
C SER A 2 -33.88 -2.85 5.81
N LYS A 3 -35.12 -3.31 5.60
CA LYS A 3 -35.44 -4.66 5.08
C LYS A 3 -34.72 -4.97 3.75
N ILE A 4 -34.25 -3.94 3.06
CA ILE A 4 -33.44 -4.00 1.83
C ILE A 4 -32.06 -4.62 2.08
N LEU A 5 -31.40 -4.30 3.21
CA LEU A 5 -30.12 -4.94 3.59
C LEU A 5 -30.29 -6.44 3.87
N LEU A 6 -31.42 -6.83 4.47
CA LEU A 6 -31.76 -8.23 4.69
C LEU A 6 -32.08 -8.95 3.36
N PHE A 7 -32.73 -8.26 2.42
CA PHE A 7 -33.06 -8.79 1.10
C PHE A 7 -31.82 -8.98 0.22
N ILE A 8 -30.88 -8.04 0.26
CA ILE A 8 -29.57 -8.15 -0.41
C ILE A 8 -28.74 -9.28 0.23
N ALA A 9 -28.73 -9.39 1.55
CA ALA A 9 -28.08 -10.49 2.24
C ALA A 9 -28.69 -11.85 1.86
N PHE A 10 -30.03 -11.94 1.74
CA PHE A 10 -30.73 -13.19 1.39
C PHE A 10 -30.50 -13.59 -0.08
N PHE A 11 -30.40 -12.64 -1.01
CA PHE A 11 -30.09 -12.91 -2.42
C PHE A 11 -28.63 -13.36 -2.64
N CYS A 12 -27.71 -12.96 -1.78
CA CYS A 12 -26.32 -13.43 -1.81
C CYS A 12 -26.14 -14.90 -1.41
N PHE A 13 -27.13 -15.54 -0.77
CA PHE A 13 -27.02 -16.93 -0.30
C PHE A 13 -27.57 -18.00 -1.27
N THR A 14 -28.25 -17.62 -2.37
CA THR A 14 -29.01 -18.58 -3.20
C THR A 14 -28.29 -19.09 -4.46
N TYR A 15 -27.01 -18.82 -4.65
CA TYR A 15 -26.23 -19.40 -5.76
C TYR A 15 -25.22 -20.44 -5.28
N GLN A 16 -25.69 -21.66 -4.99
CA GLN A 16 -24.82 -22.82 -4.89
C GLN A 16 -24.62 -23.46 -6.27
N LEU A 17 -23.64 -22.93 -7.02
CA LEU A 17 -23.08 -23.61 -8.19
C LEU A 17 -21.75 -24.27 -7.79
N GLN A 18 -21.68 -25.59 -7.96
CA GLN A 18 -20.74 -26.59 -7.40
C GLN A 18 -19.23 -26.47 -7.77
N ALA A 19 -18.67 -25.29 -8.03
CA ALA A 19 -17.25 -25.12 -8.38
C ALA A 19 -16.46 -24.23 -7.40
N GLN A 20 -17.03 -23.88 -6.24
CA GLN A 20 -16.39 -22.91 -5.36
C GLN A 20 -15.27 -23.55 -4.53
N THR A 21 -14.03 -23.12 -4.77
CA THR A 21 -12.85 -23.57 -4.03
C THR A 21 -12.37 -22.51 -3.07
N TRP A 22 -11.71 -22.94 -2.00
CA TRP A 22 -10.94 -22.06 -1.13
C TRP A 22 -9.47 -22.14 -1.49
N GLU A 23 -8.77 -21.03 -1.34
CA GLU A 23 -7.33 -20.95 -1.46
C GLU A 23 -6.72 -20.23 -0.26
N ILE A 24 -5.53 -20.64 0.12
CA ILE A 24 -4.66 -19.90 1.04
C ILE A 24 -3.31 -19.69 0.36
N GLY A 25 -2.64 -18.59 0.67
CA GLY A 25 -1.34 -18.33 0.09
C GLY A 25 -0.57 -17.24 0.78
N GLY A 26 0.68 -17.11 0.37
CA GLY A 26 1.62 -16.12 0.85
C GLY A 26 2.34 -15.44 -0.30
N SER A 27 2.60 -14.15 -0.12
CA SER A 27 3.26 -13.29 -1.10
C SER A 27 4.52 -12.65 -0.51
N ILE A 28 5.54 -12.47 -1.34
CA ILE A 28 6.72 -11.66 -1.05
C ILE A 28 7.02 -10.76 -2.24
N GLY A 29 7.68 -9.63 -2.02
CA GLY A 29 7.98 -8.75 -3.13
C GLY A 29 8.58 -7.40 -2.77
N GLY A 30 8.39 -6.46 -3.68
CA GLY A 30 8.82 -5.06 -3.54
C GLY A 30 7.67 -4.15 -3.12
N ALA A 31 8.00 -3.12 -2.37
CA ALA A 31 7.12 -2.02 -2.02
C ALA A 31 7.70 -0.70 -2.53
N GLY A 32 6.83 0.19 -3.01
CA GLY A 32 7.19 1.52 -3.45
C GLY A 32 6.13 2.55 -3.11
N TYR A 33 6.49 3.82 -3.27
CA TYR A 33 5.72 4.97 -2.80
C TYR A 33 5.72 6.07 -3.85
N ILE A 34 4.62 6.81 -3.93
CA ILE A 34 4.43 7.99 -4.76
C ILE A 34 3.78 9.07 -3.89
N GLY A 35 4.45 10.21 -3.81
CA GLY A 35 4.02 11.41 -3.08
C GLY A 35 5.16 12.43 -3.02
N ASP A 36 5.25 13.25 -1.98
CA ASP A 36 6.05 14.48 -1.96
C ASP A 36 7.56 14.29 -2.16
N LEU A 37 8.13 13.18 -1.67
CA LEU A 37 9.55 12.84 -1.88
C LEU A 37 9.79 11.97 -3.12
N ASN A 38 8.74 11.46 -3.77
CA ASN A 38 8.83 10.71 -5.04
C ASN A 38 7.62 10.96 -5.94
N PRO A 39 7.45 12.17 -6.51
CA PRO A 39 6.24 12.54 -7.22
C PRO A 39 6.18 12.00 -8.66
N ASN A 40 7.33 11.63 -9.24
CA ASN A 40 7.47 11.42 -10.69
C ASN A 40 7.81 9.98 -11.10
N ASN A 41 8.23 9.11 -10.16
CA ASN A 41 8.61 7.73 -10.49
C ASN A 41 7.63 6.73 -9.89
N PRO A 42 6.63 6.26 -10.66
CA PRO A 42 5.56 5.42 -10.14
C PRO A 42 5.99 3.97 -9.86
N VAL A 43 7.15 3.55 -10.34
CA VAL A 43 7.63 2.16 -10.25
C VAL A 43 8.89 2.02 -9.39
N LYS A 44 9.27 3.06 -8.65
CA LYS A 44 10.45 3.05 -7.78
C LYS A 44 10.21 2.17 -6.57
N ILE A 45 10.87 1.01 -6.54
CA ILE A 45 10.90 0.13 -5.38
C ILE A 45 11.80 0.78 -4.32
N SER A 46 11.28 0.91 -3.10
CA SER A 46 11.97 1.52 -1.95
C SER A 46 12.10 0.61 -0.74
N GLY A 47 11.42 -0.54 -0.75
CA GLY A 47 11.55 -1.56 0.26
C GLY A 47 10.91 -2.89 -0.15
N VAL A 48 10.69 -3.75 0.83
CA VAL A 48 10.15 -5.10 0.64
C VAL A 48 8.72 -5.20 1.15
N SER A 49 7.93 -6.06 0.52
CA SER A 49 6.58 -6.45 0.93
C SER A 49 6.50 -7.94 1.27
N ALA A 50 5.59 -8.28 2.17
CA ALA A 50 5.18 -9.65 2.45
C ALA A 50 3.69 -9.68 2.81
N GLY A 51 3.00 -10.79 2.56
CA GLY A 51 1.58 -10.90 2.87
C GLY A 51 1.08 -12.33 2.89
N ILE A 52 -0.11 -12.50 3.44
CA ILE A 52 -0.88 -13.74 3.46
C ILE A 52 -2.32 -13.45 3.09
N PHE A 53 -3.02 -14.45 2.57
CA PHE A 53 -4.42 -14.30 2.24
C PHE A 53 -5.21 -15.60 2.37
N GLY A 54 -6.52 -15.44 2.54
CA GLY A 54 -7.52 -16.46 2.29
C GLY A 54 -8.44 -16.00 1.16
N LYS A 55 -8.69 -16.86 0.17
CA LYS A 55 -9.45 -16.53 -1.03
C LYS A 55 -10.57 -17.56 -1.25
N ARG A 56 -11.71 -17.07 -1.70
CA ARG A 56 -12.86 -17.86 -2.16
C ARG A 56 -13.06 -17.62 -3.64
N ASN A 57 -12.95 -18.67 -4.45
CA ASN A 57 -13.32 -18.60 -5.86
C ASN A 57 -14.81 -18.92 -5.98
N PHE A 58 -15.58 -18.05 -6.63
CA PHE A 58 -17.01 -18.27 -6.86
C PHE A 58 -17.26 -19.05 -8.16
N ASN A 59 -16.44 -18.77 -9.16
CA ASN A 59 -16.36 -19.50 -10.43
C ASN A 59 -14.95 -19.30 -11.01
N GLY A 60 -14.70 -19.75 -12.25
CA GLY A 60 -13.36 -19.59 -12.85
C GLY A 60 -12.98 -18.16 -13.24
N TYR A 61 -13.91 -17.21 -13.16
CA TYR A 61 -13.70 -15.79 -13.48
C TYR A 61 -13.61 -14.90 -12.23
N LEU A 62 -14.44 -15.14 -11.22
CA LEU A 62 -14.62 -14.25 -10.07
C LEU A 62 -14.20 -14.90 -8.76
N SER A 63 -13.42 -14.16 -7.97
CA SER A 63 -13.03 -14.54 -6.62
C SER A 63 -13.07 -13.34 -5.67
N ALA A 64 -13.13 -13.63 -4.36
CA ALA A 64 -12.92 -12.65 -3.30
C ALA A 64 -11.82 -13.12 -2.35
N ARG A 65 -10.96 -12.20 -1.92
CA ARG A 65 -9.77 -12.44 -1.11
C ARG A 65 -9.76 -11.54 0.11
N LEU A 66 -9.59 -12.13 1.29
CA LEU A 66 -9.17 -11.41 2.48
C LEU A 66 -7.64 -11.43 2.54
N ASN A 67 -7.03 -10.26 2.61
CA ASN A 67 -5.61 -10.04 2.46
C ASN A 67 -5.02 -9.29 3.66
N PHE A 68 -3.88 -9.77 4.15
CA PHE A 68 -3.08 -9.08 5.16
C PHE A 68 -1.67 -8.91 4.61
N ALA A 69 -1.17 -7.68 4.59
CA ALA A 69 0.14 -7.37 4.02
C ALA A 69 0.93 -6.42 4.93
N VAL A 70 2.25 -6.56 4.89
CA VAL A 70 3.20 -5.63 5.46
C VAL A 70 4.15 -5.17 4.35
N GLY A 71 4.52 -3.90 4.34
CA GLY A 71 5.41 -3.34 3.32
C GLY A 71 6.22 -2.19 3.86
N ASN A 72 7.50 -2.13 3.52
CA ASN A 72 8.36 -1.03 3.92
C ASN A 72 8.50 -0.04 2.74
N ILE A 73 8.24 1.23 2.99
CA ILE A 73 8.45 2.30 2.02
C ILE A 73 9.48 3.30 2.56
N ALA A 74 10.20 3.95 1.66
CA ALA A 74 11.17 4.97 2.02
C ALA A 74 11.43 5.93 0.86
N ALA A 75 11.82 7.16 1.19
CA ALA A 75 12.38 8.08 0.21
C ALA A 75 13.48 8.94 0.84
N TYR A 76 14.42 9.36 -0.01
CA TYR A 76 15.54 10.20 0.37
C TYR A 76 15.73 11.24 -0.72
N ASP A 77 15.45 12.50 -0.37
CA ASP A 77 15.66 13.64 -1.25
C ASP A 77 17.12 13.77 -1.71
N SER A 78 18.07 13.42 -0.85
CA SER A 78 19.51 13.41 -1.17
C SER A 78 19.88 12.52 -2.36
N ARG A 79 19.01 11.57 -2.72
CA ARG A 79 19.17 10.66 -3.87
C ARG A 79 18.21 11.00 -5.01
N SER A 80 17.60 12.18 -4.99
CA SER A 80 16.71 12.65 -6.04
C SER A 80 17.51 13.18 -7.22
N ASP A 81 17.00 13.01 -8.44
CA ASP A 81 17.54 13.67 -9.64
C ASP A 81 17.19 15.16 -9.67
N ASN A 82 16.18 15.59 -8.92
CA ASN A 82 15.79 17.00 -8.77
C ASN A 82 16.72 17.72 -7.77
N ALA A 83 17.38 18.78 -8.21
CA ALA A 83 18.26 19.61 -7.39
C ALA A 83 17.54 20.24 -6.19
N GLN A 84 16.31 20.74 -6.39
CA GLN A 84 15.50 21.33 -5.32
C GLN A 84 15.18 20.31 -4.22
N PHE A 85 14.94 19.05 -4.58
CA PHE A 85 14.74 18.00 -3.58
C PHE A 85 16.03 17.74 -2.83
N ARG A 86 17.17 17.58 -3.52
CA ARG A 86 18.47 17.43 -2.85
C ARG A 86 18.78 18.60 -1.90
N GLU A 87 18.41 19.82 -2.25
CA GLU A 87 18.50 21.00 -1.37
C GLU A 87 17.54 20.93 -0.18
N ARG A 88 16.30 20.45 -0.37
CA ARG A 88 15.33 20.22 0.73
C ARG A 88 15.77 19.14 1.72
N ASN A 89 16.43 18.09 1.22
CA ASN A 89 17.10 17.05 2.00
C ASN A 89 16.22 16.30 3.02
N LEU A 90 14.92 16.13 2.75
CA LEU A 90 14.04 15.31 3.60
C LEU A 90 14.27 13.80 3.36
N ASN A 91 13.96 13.00 4.37
CA ASN A 91 13.85 11.56 4.21
C ASN A 91 12.87 10.97 5.22
N PHE A 92 12.32 9.82 4.85
CA PHE A 92 11.50 9.02 5.73
C PHE A 92 11.64 7.53 5.44
N LYS A 93 11.24 6.73 6.41
CA LYS A 93 10.96 5.30 6.31
C LYS A 93 9.64 5.02 7.01
N ASP A 94 8.83 4.14 6.45
CA ASP A 94 7.60 3.69 7.08
C ASP A 94 7.37 2.18 6.84
N GLN A 95 6.76 1.53 7.82
CA GLN A 95 6.27 0.17 7.72
C GLN A 95 4.74 0.19 7.67
N LEU A 96 4.22 -0.01 6.47
CA LEU A 96 2.79 -0.13 6.21
C LEU A 96 2.27 -1.49 6.67
N ARG A 97 1.10 -1.48 7.30
CA ARG A 97 0.35 -2.71 7.67
C ARG A 97 -1.05 -2.61 7.12
N GLU A 98 -1.38 -3.45 6.15
CA GLU A 98 -2.63 -3.42 5.40
C GLU A 98 -3.49 -4.64 5.75
N ALA A 99 -4.79 -4.40 5.94
CA ALA A 99 -5.84 -5.41 5.89
C ALA A 99 -6.87 -5.01 4.82
N SER A 100 -7.15 -5.89 3.86
CA SER A 100 -8.00 -5.56 2.71
C SER A 100 -8.89 -6.72 2.26
N ILE A 101 -10.04 -6.38 1.70
CA ILE A 101 -10.92 -7.28 0.95
C ILE A 101 -10.79 -6.92 -0.52
N ILE A 102 -10.43 -7.89 -1.34
CA ILE A 102 -10.10 -7.71 -2.76
C ILE A 102 -10.97 -8.65 -3.59
N GLY A 103 -11.66 -8.12 -4.60
CA GLY A 103 -12.26 -8.90 -5.67
C GLY A 103 -11.28 -9.07 -6.82
N GLU A 104 -11.22 -10.27 -7.40
CA GLU A 104 -10.39 -10.55 -8.57
C GLU A 104 -11.26 -11.00 -9.75
N PHE A 105 -10.91 -10.55 -10.95
CA PHE A 105 -11.51 -10.97 -12.21
C PHE A 105 -10.43 -11.58 -13.11
N ASN A 106 -10.55 -12.86 -13.40
CA ASN A 106 -9.71 -13.58 -14.35
C ASN A 106 -10.27 -13.38 -15.77
N PHE A 107 -9.39 -13.13 -16.75
CA PHE A 107 -9.81 -13.01 -18.16
C PHE A 107 -10.11 -14.36 -18.83
N MET A 108 -9.65 -15.47 -18.24
CA MET A 108 -9.90 -16.82 -18.73
C MET A 108 -10.65 -17.62 -17.65
N ASN A 109 -11.42 -18.62 -18.08
CA ASN A 109 -12.05 -19.56 -17.16
C ASN A 109 -10.97 -20.40 -16.46
N TYR A 110 -10.55 -19.96 -15.27
CA TYR A 110 -9.45 -20.53 -14.52
C TYR A 110 -9.98 -21.23 -13.27
N ILE A 111 -9.94 -22.56 -13.29
CA ILE A 111 -10.31 -23.40 -12.15
C ILE A 111 -9.09 -24.27 -11.85
N PRO A 112 -8.41 -24.09 -10.71
CA PRO A 112 -7.30 -24.96 -10.34
C PRO A 112 -7.72 -26.44 -10.38
N ASP A 113 -6.85 -27.30 -10.91
CA ASP A 113 -7.03 -28.76 -11.04
C ASP A 113 -8.07 -29.23 -12.08
N ALA A 114 -9.22 -28.55 -12.22
CA ALA A 114 -10.34 -29.00 -13.05
C ALA A 114 -10.52 -28.22 -14.37
N GLY A 115 -9.97 -27.01 -14.46
CA GLY A 115 -10.16 -26.12 -15.61
C GLY A 115 -9.22 -26.43 -16.78
N PRO A 116 -9.62 -26.11 -18.03
CA PRO A 116 -8.76 -26.29 -19.20
C PRO A 116 -7.59 -25.30 -19.24
N ASN A 117 -7.74 -24.12 -18.61
CA ASN A 117 -6.72 -23.07 -18.62
C ASN A 117 -5.81 -23.20 -17.41
N LYS A 118 -4.52 -23.42 -17.66
CA LYS A 118 -3.48 -23.44 -16.60
C LYS A 118 -3.02 -22.05 -16.18
N TYR A 119 -3.29 -21.02 -16.98
CA TYR A 119 -2.94 -19.64 -16.64
C TYR A 119 -4.10 -18.70 -16.92
N THR A 120 -4.06 -17.53 -16.30
CA THR A 120 -4.96 -16.43 -16.63
C THR A 120 -4.30 -15.12 -16.23
N PRO A 121 -4.28 -14.11 -17.12
CA PRO A 121 -4.19 -12.73 -16.69
C PRO A 121 -5.40 -12.41 -15.82
N TYR A 122 -5.24 -11.50 -14.87
CA TYR A 122 -6.34 -11.05 -14.02
C TYR A 122 -6.15 -9.59 -13.62
N ILE A 123 -7.27 -8.95 -13.28
CA ILE A 123 -7.30 -7.66 -12.60
C ILE A 123 -7.90 -7.84 -11.20
N PHE A 124 -7.60 -6.91 -10.32
CA PHE A 124 -8.22 -6.87 -9.01
C PHE A 124 -8.49 -5.45 -8.54
N ALA A 125 -9.49 -5.31 -7.68
CA ALA A 125 -9.81 -4.08 -6.98
C ALA A 125 -10.42 -4.41 -5.62
N GLY A 126 -10.30 -3.52 -4.65
CA GLY A 126 -10.79 -3.77 -3.30
C GLY A 126 -10.89 -2.54 -2.42
N VAL A 127 -11.12 -2.81 -1.14
CA VAL A 127 -11.11 -1.81 -0.09
C VAL A 127 -10.33 -2.35 1.10
N GLY A 128 -9.64 -1.47 1.81
CA GLY A 128 -8.87 -1.86 2.98
C GLY A 128 -8.58 -0.71 3.92
N ILE A 129 -7.82 -1.04 4.95
CA ILE A 129 -7.26 -0.09 5.90
C ILE A 129 -5.75 -0.35 5.99
N THR A 130 -4.98 0.73 6.01
CA THR A 130 -3.53 0.68 6.16
C THR A 130 -3.10 1.54 7.32
N SER A 131 -2.34 0.95 8.24
CA SER A 131 -1.64 1.69 9.28
C SER A 131 -0.27 2.11 8.79
N TYR A 132 0.12 3.34 9.14
CA TYR A 132 1.35 4.01 8.73
C TYR A 132 1.86 4.89 9.89
N ALA A 133 3.17 5.01 10.04
CA ALA A 133 3.82 5.78 11.10
C ALA A 133 5.26 6.14 10.67
N PRO A 134 5.44 7.15 9.80
CA PRO A 134 6.73 7.44 9.21
C PRO A 134 7.74 7.93 10.24
N ARG A 135 8.99 7.59 9.98
CA ARG A 135 10.14 7.82 10.85
C ARG A 135 11.30 8.37 10.04
N ALA A 136 12.15 9.17 10.68
CA ALA A 136 13.41 9.62 10.11
C ALA A 136 14.52 9.52 11.15
N GLN A 137 15.76 9.64 10.69
CA GLN A 137 16.90 9.82 11.58
C GLN A 137 17.00 11.28 12.01
N ASP A 138 17.17 11.50 13.32
CA ASP A 138 17.56 12.80 13.86
C ASP A 138 19.06 13.06 13.70
N PHE A 139 19.52 14.22 14.17
CA PHE A 139 20.94 14.63 14.12
C PHE A 139 21.87 13.79 15.00
N ASP A 140 21.33 13.07 15.98
CA ASP A 140 22.07 12.11 16.82
C ASP A 140 22.10 10.70 16.19
N GLY A 141 21.51 10.52 15.00
CA GLY A 141 21.42 9.25 14.29
C GLY A 141 20.33 8.31 14.84
N ARG A 142 19.48 8.78 15.76
CA ARG A 142 18.38 7.99 16.34
C ARG A 142 17.18 8.03 15.42
N GLU A 143 16.48 6.90 15.34
CA GLU A 143 15.22 6.81 14.60
C GLU A 143 14.07 7.38 15.45
N VAL A 144 13.42 8.44 14.96
CA VAL A 144 12.33 9.13 15.65
C VAL A 144 11.05 9.12 14.81
N GLY A 145 9.89 8.99 15.47
CA GLY A 145 8.60 9.04 14.81
C GLY A 145 8.20 10.46 14.46
N LEU A 146 7.98 10.74 13.18
CA LEU A 146 7.76 12.10 12.67
C LEU A 146 6.40 12.68 13.08
N ARG A 147 5.38 11.81 13.10
CA ARG A 147 3.99 12.19 13.42
C ARG A 147 3.83 12.99 14.72
N GLN A 148 4.57 12.63 15.77
CA GLN A 148 4.49 13.33 17.07
C GLN A 148 5.27 14.64 17.10
N LEU A 149 6.22 14.82 16.17
CA LEU A 149 7.02 16.03 16.06
C LEU A 149 6.27 17.15 15.37
N LYS A 150 5.22 16.84 14.60
CA LYS A 150 4.36 17.82 13.94
C LYS A 150 5.20 18.81 13.12
N THR A 151 6.01 18.26 12.23
CA THR A 151 7.07 18.92 11.45
C THR A 151 6.57 20.06 10.55
N GLU A 152 5.26 20.15 10.30
CA GLU A 152 4.62 21.26 9.57
C GLU A 152 3.86 22.22 10.50
N GLY A 153 4.14 22.16 11.81
CA GLY A 153 3.49 23.02 12.81
C GLY A 153 2.03 22.66 13.05
N GLN A 154 1.64 21.41 12.79
CA GLN A 154 0.26 20.96 12.96
C GLN A 154 -0.20 21.17 14.42
N ALA A 155 -1.45 21.61 14.61
CA ALA A 155 -2.02 21.76 15.96
C ALA A 155 -2.06 20.41 16.72
N LYS A 156 -2.36 19.32 15.99
CA LYS A 156 -2.39 17.94 16.49
C LYS A 156 -1.67 17.01 15.52
N PRO A 157 -1.08 15.90 15.99
CA PRO A 157 -0.56 14.85 15.13
C PRO A 157 -1.62 14.36 14.14
N TYR A 158 -1.23 14.08 12.89
CA TYR A 158 -2.11 13.47 11.90
C TYR A 158 -2.48 12.02 12.28
N GLY A 159 -3.34 11.38 11.51
CA GLY A 159 -3.75 9.99 11.73
C GLY A 159 -2.59 8.99 11.58
N ASN A 160 -2.81 7.74 11.97
CA ASN A 160 -1.87 6.63 11.73
C ASN A 160 -2.54 5.45 11.02
N ASN A 161 -3.73 5.70 10.48
CA ASN A 161 -4.56 4.75 9.74
C ASN A 161 -5.25 5.51 8.61
N THR A 162 -5.35 4.89 7.45
CA THR A 162 -6.05 5.45 6.29
C THR A 162 -6.84 4.34 5.61
N LEU A 163 -7.97 4.70 5.02
CA LEU A 163 -8.63 3.81 4.08
C LEU A 163 -7.76 3.69 2.83
N VAL A 164 -7.82 2.54 2.18
CA VAL A 164 -7.13 2.32 0.91
C VAL A 164 -8.05 1.65 -0.11
N ILE A 165 -7.81 1.97 -1.37
CA ILE A 165 -8.41 1.27 -2.51
C ILE A 165 -7.27 0.57 -3.24
N PRO A 166 -7.03 -0.74 -2.96
CA PRO A 166 -6.11 -1.55 -3.74
C PRO A 166 -6.69 -1.82 -5.11
N TYR A 167 -5.88 -1.68 -6.16
CA TYR A 167 -6.21 -2.11 -7.51
C TYR A 167 -4.94 -2.48 -8.28
N GLY A 168 -5.06 -3.38 -9.24
CA GLY A 168 -3.89 -3.83 -9.97
C GLY A 168 -4.19 -4.92 -10.97
N VAL A 169 -3.10 -5.46 -11.49
CA VAL A 169 -3.09 -6.49 -12.53
C VAL A 169 -2.08 -7.56 -12.18
N GLY A 170 -2.30 -8.76 -12.68
CA GLY A 170 -1.35 -9.84 -12.52
C GLY A 170 -1.59 -11.00 -13.46
N ILE A 171 -0.77 -12.03 -13.30
CA ILE A 171 -0.90 -13.31 -13.99
C ILE A 171 -0.87 -14.44 -12.97
N LYS A 172 -1.71 -15.45 -13.18
CA LYS A 172 -1.74 -16.69 -12.39
C LYS A 172 -1.30 -17.85 -13.26
N TYR A 173 -0.57 -18.80 -12.68
CA TYR A 173 -0.21 -20.05 -13.32
C TYR A 173 -0.36 -21.21 -12.32
N ASN A 174 -1.17 -22.20 -12.67
CA ASN A 174 -1.33 -23.45 -11.95
C ASN A 174 -0.29 -24.46 -12.45
N PHE A 175 0.65 -24.83 -11.58
CA PHE A 175 1.74 -25.74 -11.96
C PHE A 175 1.55 -27.15 -11.42
N SER A 176 0.71 -27.34 -10.40
CA SER A 176 0.52 -28.64 -9.75
C SER A 176 -0.89 -28.78 -9.18
N GLY A 177 -1.93 -28.61 -10.02
CA GLY A 177 -3.36 -28.83 -9.74
C GLY A 177 -3.90 -28.01 -8.56
N LYS A 178 -3.47 -28.38 -7.35
CA LYS A 178 -3.65 -27.69 -6.08
C LYS A 178 -2.75 -26.46 -5.93
N PHE A 179 -1.57 -26.40 -6.53
CA PHE A 179 -0.65 -25.27 -6.36
C PHE A 179 -0.61 -24.32 -7.56
N SER A 180 -0.62 -23.03 -7.24
CA SER A 180 -0.53 -21.94 -8.19
C SER A 180 0.51 -20.91 -7.76
N ILE A 181 1.18 -20.32 -8.75
CA ILE A 181 2.01 -19.13 -8.58
C ILE A 181 1.33 -17.93 -9.21
N MET A 182 1.57 -16.75 -8.67
CA MET A 182 1.05 -15.49 -9.20
C MET A 182 2.13 -14.42 -9.15
N ALA A 183 2.14 -13.55 -10.16
CA ALA A 183 2.90 -12.32 -10.15
C ALA A 183 1.94 -11.15 -10.37
N ASP A 184 1.99 -10.15 -9.50
CA ASP A 184 1.08 -8.99 -9.56
C ASP A 184 1.75 -7.67 -9.21
N MET A 185 1.28 -6.60 -9.84
CA MET A 185 1.56 -5.23 -9.46
C MET A 185 0.24 -4.56 -9.11
N GLY A 186 0.18 -3.96 -7.92
CA GLY A 186 -1.01 -3.21 -7.50
C GLY A 186 -0.69 -1.96 -6.74
N TYR A 187 -1.40 -0.90 -7.09
CA TYR A 187 -1.39 0.37 -6.39
C TYR A 187 -2.46 0.37 -5.30
N ARG A 188 -2.21 1.16 -4.26
CA ARG A 188 -3.13 1.43 -3.17
C ARG A 188 -3.31 2.93 -3.10
N TYR A 189 -4.41 3.39 -3.65
CA TYR A 189 -4.81 4.78 -3.46
C TYR A 189 -5.18 4.99 -2.00
N THR A 190 -4.61 6.01 -1.37
CA THR A 190 -4.86 6.31 0.04
C THR A 190 -5.68 7.58 0.19
N PHE A 191 -6.33 7.74 1.34
CA PHE A 191 -7.05 8.97 1.70
C PHE A 191 -6.23 9.84 2.66
N THR A 192 -4.90 9.80 2.53
CA THR A 192 -3.97 10.60 3.32
C THR A 192 -2.82 11.12 2.46
N ASP A 193 -2.19 12.17 2.95
CA ASP A 193 -1.06 12.87 2.33
C ASP A 193 0.10 12.91 3.33
N TYR A 194 0.21 11.87 4.15
CA TYR A 194 1.11 11.86 5.30
C TYR A 194 1.78 10.50 5.46
N LEU A 195 1.85 9.71 4.37
CA LEU A 195 2.65 8.49 4.38
C LEU A 195 4.13 8.82 4.54
N ASP A 196 4.56 10.01 4.15
CA ASP A 196 5.94 10.49 4.24
C ASP A 196 6.18 11.67 5.20
N ASP A 197 5.16 12.07 5.98
CA ASP A 197 5.16 13.24 6.89
C ASP A 197 5.15 14.63 6.20
N VAL A 198 4.90 14.70 4.88
CA VAL A 198 4.84 15.96 4.13
C VAL A 198 3.49 16.11 3.45
N SER A 199 2.85 17.27 3.59
CA SER A 199 1.56 17.56 2.91
C SER A 199 1.41 19.04 2.56
N GLY A 200 1.83 19.91 3.47
CA GLY A 200 1.51 21.32 3.41
C GLY A 200 2.72 22.20 3.15
N VAL A 201 2.89 23.15 4.07
CA VAL A 201 3.86 24.24 3.98
C VAL A 201 4.86 24.16 5.12
N TYR A 202 5.99 24.82 4.95
CA TYR A 202 6.93 25.00 6.05
C TYR A 202 6.28 25.80 7.19
N ALA A 203 6.43 25.30 8.41
CA ALA A 203 6.09 26.05 9.61
C ALA A 203 7.15 27.09 9.95
N ASP A 204 6.75 28.09 10.75
CA ASP A 204 7.72 28.98 11.38
C ASP A 204 8.58 28.19 12.38
N LYS A 205 9.90 28.16 12.13
CA LYS A 205 10.86 27.45 12.98
C LYS A 205 10.85 27.92 14.43
N ASN A 206 10.50 29.18 14.68
CA ASN A 206 10.45 29.74 16.03
C ASN A 206 9.25 29.21 16.83
N SER A 207 8.23 28.65 16.16
CA SER A 207 7.08 28.03 16.83
C SER A 207 7.40 26.70 17.51
N PHE A 208 8.52 26.06 17.17
CA PHE A 208 8.91 24.76 17.72
C PHE A 208 9.68 24.91 19.03
N VAL A 209 9.11 24.42 20.13
CA VAL A 209 9.81 24.27 21.42
C VAL A 209 10.78 23.08 21.40
N ASN A 210 10.40 21.98 20.72
CA ASN A 210 11.22 20.78 20.60
C ASN A 210 12.29 20.97 19.50
N SER A 211 13.56 20.82 19.86
CA SER A 211 14.70 21.01 18.95
C SER A 211 14.73 19.98 17.81
N THR A 212 14.38 18.72 18.08
CA THR A 212 14.28 17.66 17.06
C THR A 212 13.17 17.98 16.06
N ALA A 213 12.00 18.42 16.52
CA ALA A 213 10.91 18.84 15.65
C ALA A 213 11.32 20.03 14.77
N ARG A 214 11.99 21.03 15.36
CA ARG A 214 12.53 22.18 14.62
C ARG A 214 13.53 21.74 13.54
N ALA A 215 14.44 20.84 13.86
CA ALA A 215 15.44 20.34 12.92
C ALA A 215 14.81 19.54 11.78
N LEU A 216 13.87 18.65 12.08
CA LEU A 216 13.22 17.79 11.08
C LEU A 216 12.11 18.50 10.29
N SER A 217 11.63 19.67 10.75
CA SER A 217 10.72 20.53 9.99
C SER A 217 11.33 21.00 8.66
N ASP A 218 12.64 21.27 8.66
CA ASP A 218 13.40 21.69 7.49
C ASP A 218 14.88 21.33 7.64
N ARG A 219 15.29 20.39 6.80
CA ARG A 219 16.62 19.75 6.79
C ARG A 219 17.58 20.34 5.76
N SER A 220 17.16 21.36 5.01
CA SER A 220 17.96 21.96 3.93
C SER A 220 19.30 22.52 4.42
N GLY A 221 19.31 23.11 5.62
CA GLY A 221 20.50 23.66 6.23
C GLY A 221 21.49 22.63 6.78
N GLU A 222 21.19 21.33 6.75
CA GLU A 222 22.11 20.28 7.25
C GLU A 222 23.40 20.20 6.44
N LEU A 223 23.36 20.53 5.13
CA LEU A 223 24.51 20.43 4.24
C LEU A 223 25.27 21.76 4.09
N THR A 224 24.55 22.88 4.06
CA THR A 224 25.10 24.20 3.70
C THR A 224 25.06 25.22 4.84
N GLY A 225 24.34 24.92 5.93
CA GLY A 225 23.99 25.90 6.98
C GLY A 225 22.92 26.91 6.56
N ILE A 226 22.47 26.88 5.30
CA ILE A 226 21.45 27.78 4.76
C ILE A 226 20.13 27.05 4.70
N TYR A 227 19.15 27.53 5.45
CA TYR A 227 17.79 26.98 5.45
C TYR A 227 16.96 27.63 4.35
N THR A 228 16.45 26.82 3.43
CA THR A 228 15.65 27.28 2.28
C THR A 228 14.15 27.27 2.58
N GLY A 229 13.70 26.54 3.61
CA GLY A 229 12.31 26.48 4.03
C GLY A 229 11.83 27.80 4.63
N THR A 230 11.02 28.56 3.88
CA THR A 230 10.41 29.81 4.35
C THR A 230 9.01 29.54 4.89
N ALA A 231 8.66 30.08 6.05
CA ALA A 231 7.34 29.87 6.64
C ALA A 231 6.21 30.20 5.64
N GLY A 232 5.28 29.26 5.45
CA GLY A 232 4.18 29.38 4.48
C GLY A 232 4.53 29.00 3.04
N SER A 233 5.80 28.76 2.70
CA SER A 233 6.16 28.22 1.38
C SER A 233 5.87 26.72 1.31
N GLN A 234 5.62 26.23 0.09
CA GLN A 234 5.39 24.81 -0.18
C GLN A 234 6.54 23.94 0.33
N ARG A 235 6.22 22.91 1.13
CA ARG A 235 7.18 21.90 1.61
C ARG A 235 7.16 20.66 0.73
N GLY A 236 5.97 20.29 0.26
CA GLY A 236 5.67 19.10 -0.53
C GLY A 236 5.44 19.35 -2.02
N ASP A 237 4.55 18.57 -2.64
CA ASP A 237 4.11 18.71 -4.03
C ASP A 237 2.66 19.26 -4.17
N LEU A 238 1.97 19.49 -3.05
CA LEU A 238 0.58 20.00 -2.93
C LEU A 238 -0.47 19.10 -3.60
N LYS A 239 -0.12 17.89 -4.04
CA LYS A 239 -1.13 16.89 -4.36
C LYS A 239 -1.77 16.46 -3.04
N PRO A 240 -3.07 16.14 -3.05
CA PRO A 240 -3.78 15.96 -1.79
C PRO A 240 -3.60 14.57 -1.17
N ARG A 241 -2.96 13.63 -1.88
CA ARG A 241 -2.99 12.20 -1.53
C ARG A 241 -1.79 11.45 -2.06
N ASP A 242 -1.24 10.65 -1.16
CA ASP A 242 -0.20 9.68 -1.41
C ASP A 242 -0.72 8.36 -1.94
N THR A 243 0.16 7.62 -2.61
CA THR A 243 -0.09 6.27 -3.06
C THR A 243 1.12 5.39 -2.77
N TYR A 244 0.89 4.13 -2.46
CA TYR A 244 1.95 3.12 -2.44
C TYR A 244 1.58 1.96 -3.35
N PHE A 245 2.57 1.14 -3.73
CA PHE A 245 2.33 -0.05 -4.53
C PHE A 245 3.11 -1.24 -4.01
N PHE A 246 2.60 -2.42 -4.34
CA PHE A 246 3.31 -3.68 -4.16
C PHE A 246 3.51 -4.37 -5.50
N LEU A 247 4.70 -4.93 -5.69
CA LEU A 247 5.02 -5.87 -6.74
C LEU A 247 5.27 -7.22 -6.06
N ASN A 248 4.37 -8.19 -6.24
CA ASN A 248 4.39 -9.44 -5.48
C ASN A 248 4.64 -10.66 -6.36
N PHE A 249 5.33 -11.62 -5.77
CA PHE A 249 5.35 -13.02 -6.18
C PHE A 249 4.65 -13.83 -5.10
N THR A 250 3.70 -14.65 -5.51
CA THR A 250 2.77 -15.33 -4.61
C THR A 250 2.72 -16.81 -4.91
N ILE A 251 2.65 -17.63 -3.86
CA ILE A 251 2.30 -19.04 -3.94
C ILE A 251 0.97 -19.29 -3.23
N ALA A 252 0.10 -20.09 -3.87
CA ALA A 252 -1.23 -20.40 -3.36
C ALA A 252 -1.47 -21.91 -3.40
N PHE A 253 -2.15 -22.41 -2.37
CA PHE A 253 -2.68 -23.76 -2.28
C PHE A 253 -4.20 -23.73 -2.36
N THR A 254 -4.76 -24.55 -3.23
CA THR A 254 -6.20 -24.70 -3.46
C THR A 254 -6.72 -25.94 -2.78
N PHE A 255 -7.76 -25.77 -1.96
CA PHE A 255 -8.54 -26.86 -1.41
C PHE A 255 -9.48 -27.40 -2.48
N VAL A 256 -9.02 -28.43 -3.20
CA VAL A 256 -9.83 -29.17 -4.17
C VAL A 256 -10.74 -30.13 -3.39
N THR A 257 -12.06 -29.93 -3.49
CA THR A 257 -13.03 -30.83 -2.87
C THR A 257 -13.25 -32.02 -3.79
N SER A 258 -12.91 -33.23 -3.32
CA SER A 258 -13.08 -34.48 -4.04
C SER A 258 -14.55 -34.93 -4.07
N ARG A 259 -15.44 -34.15 -4.69
CA ARG A 259 -16.72 -34.68 -5.11
C ARG A 259 -16.62 -35.07 -6.57
N CYS A 260 -16.48 -36.38 -6.78
CA CYS A 260 -16.56 -37.03 -8.07
C CYS A 260 -17.79 -36.51 -8.82
N TYR A 261 -17.58 -35.91 -9.98
CA TYR A 261 -18.60 -35.83 -11.00
C TYR A 261 -18.67 -37.22 -11.62
N TYR A 262 -19.62 -38.04 -11.15
CA TYR A 262 -20.12 -39.20 -11.87
C TYR A 262 -21.35 -38.79 -12.67
#